data_AF-A0A1Y4FTI7-F1
#
_entry.id   AF-A0A1Y4FTI7-F1
#
_cell.length_a   1.000
_cell.length_b   1.000
_cell.length_c   1.000
_cell.angle_alpha   90.00
_cell.angle_beta   90.00
_cell.angle_gamma   90.00
#
_symmetry.space_group_name_H-M   'P 1'
#
loop_
_entity.id
_entity.type
_entity.pdbx_description
1 polymer ?
#
loop_
_entity_poly.entity_id
_entity_poly.type
_entity_poly.pdbx_seq_one_letter_code
_entity_poly.pdbx_strand_id
1 'polypeptide(L)'
;MAASVRPSLILQMNLDERACSDEVIAGIKRSYSYVAPAMVVTHEPDEGPARNIMRFRIRLHRPYWDKNDPAAEELWSGMMPTWLRNMFYKVSSTIVAAAKMSRRQGDPVLEYAWIELEFGDNALVAVKTADDSSIPEEAVGWMERVRDLMGEGAFGDEPPACVRIPSLASLERQRAAAAAELEAAAAAKADAAEDGDAEAVDAVSVAEPRFAVDYTVWGIEAADGGAREFDSGAAAFLS
;
A
#
# COMPACT_ATOMS: atom_id res chain seq x y z
N MET A 1 -8.31 -34.71 -14.95
CA MET A 1 -7.77 -33.69 -14.03
C MET A 1 -7.67 -32.39 -14.79
N ALA A 2 -8.49 -31.38 -14.46
CA ALA A 2 -8.32 -30.05 -15.03
C ALA A 2 -6.99 -29.48 -14.54
N ALA A 3 -6.16 -28.97 -15.46
CA ALA A 3 -4.92 -28.29 -15.08
C ALA A 3 -5.28 -27.11 -14.16
N SER A 4 -4.72 -27.09 -12.95
CA SER A 4 -4.89 -25.98 -12.02
C SER A 4 -4.29 -24.73 -12.64
N VAL A 5 -5.18 -23.79 -13.00
CA VAL A 5 -4.81 -22.44 -13.41
C VAL A 5 -4.09 -21.79 -12.24
N ARG A 6 -2.86 -21.31 -12.42
CA ARG A 6 -2.13 -20.57 -11.37
C ARG A 6 -1.99 -19.10 -11.77
N PRO A 7 -2.15 -18.15 -10.84
CA PRO A 7 -1.85 -16.75 -11.11
C PRO A 7 -0.36 -16.56 -11.35
N SER A 8 -0.02 -15.75 -12.34
CA SER A 8 1.32 -15.24 -12.52
C SER A 8 1.44 -13.87 -11.85
N LEU A 9 2.64 -13.58 -11.36
CA LEU A 9 2.99 -12.33 -10.70
C LEU A 9 4.30 -11.82 -11.29
N ILE A 10 4.31 -10.54 -11.63
CA ILE A 10 5.53 -9.76 -11.85
C ILE A 10 5.51 -8.62 -10.83
N LEU A 11 6.64 -8.43 -10.15
CA LEU A 11 6.83 -7.28 -9.26
C LEU A 11 7.48 -6.15 -10.06
N GLN A 12 6.81 -5.01 -10.13
CA GLN A 12 7.35 -3.79 -10.71
C GLN A 12 7.59 -2.78 -9.60
N MET A 13 8.85 -2.52 -9.29
CA MET A 13 9.25 -1.49 -8.35
C MET A 13 9.34 -0.17 -9.11
N ASN A 14 8.44 0.74 -8.80
CA ASN A 14 8.45 2.11 -9.30
C ASN A 14 9.15 2.98 -8.26
N LEU A 15 10.38 3.39 -8.54
CA LEU A 15 11.24 4.07 -7.60
C LEU A 15 11.33 5.57 -7.91
N ASP A 16 11.54 6.33 -6.85
CA ASP A 16 12.00 7.70 -6.98
C ASP A 16 13.42 7.71 -7.59
N GLU A 17 13.68 8.62 -8.53
CA GLU A 17 14.99 8.71 -9.18
C GLU A 17 16.14 8.90 -8.18
N ARG A 18 15.88 9.58 -7.05
CA ARG A 18 16.87 9.85 -5.99
C ARG A 18 17.27 8.58 -5.25
N ALA A 19 16.40 7.56 -5.24
CA ALA A 19 16.65 6.26 -4.63
C ALA A 19 17.13 5.20 -5.64
N CYS A 20 17.12 5.51 -6.94
CA CYS A 20 17.37 4.54 -8.00
C CYS A 20 18.85 4.52 -8.40
N SER A 21 19.61 3.55 -7.89
CA SER A 21 20.98 3.25 -8.30
C SER A 21 21.11 1.83 -8.88
N ASP A 22 22.17 1.56 -9.65
CA ASP A 22 22.45 0.21 -10.19
C ASP A 22 22.60 -0.84 -9.08
N GLU A 23 23.17 -0.45 -7.93
CA GLU A 23 23.30 -1.31 -6.76
C GLU A 23 21.95 -1.63 -6.14
N VAL A 24 21.06 -0.64 -6.00
CA VAL A 24 19.68 -0.84 -5.54
C VAL A 24 18.93 -1.76 -6.50
N ILE A 25 19.04 -1.55 -7.81
CA ILE A 25 18.39 -2.40 -8.83
C ILE A 25 18.90 -3.85 -8.72
N ALA A 26 20.21 -4.05 -8.60
CA ALA A 26 20.79 -5.39 -8.44
C ALA A 26 20.36 -6.04 -7.12
N GLY A 27 20.29 -5.27 -6.03
CA GLY A 27 19.80 -5.69 -4.73
C GLY A 27 18.35 -6.15 -4.77
N ILE A 28 17.48 -5.38 -5.43
CA ILE A 28 16.08 -5.74 -5.67
C ILE A 28 15.99 -7.06 -6.45
N LYS A 29 16.63 -7.16 -7.61
CA LYS A 29 16.57 -8.38 -8.44
C LYS A 29 17.03 -9.62 -7.68
N ARG A 30 18.06 -9.49 -6.84
CA ARG A 30 18.56 -10.57 -5.98
C ARG A 30 17.53 -10.96 -4.90
N SER A 31 17.04 -9.98 -4.16
CA SER A 31 16.14 -10.17 -3.01
C SER A 31 14.80 -10.78 -3.41
N TYR A 32 14.26 -10.43 -4.57
CA TYR A 32 12.93 -10.91 -5.01
C TYR A 32 12.99 -12.13 -5.94
N SER A 33 14.18 -12.60 -6.31
CA SER A 33 14.38 -13.70 -7.28
C SER A 33 13.63 -15.01 -6.94
N TYR A 34 13.43 -15.31 -5.65
CA TYR A 34 12.69 -16.50 -5.18
C TYR A 34 11.19 -16.25 -4.98
N VAL A 35 10.73 -15.00 -5.15
CA VAL A 35 9.32 -14.61 -4.99
C VAL A 35 8.65 -14.54 -6.35
N ALA A 36 9.13 -13.66 -7.23
CA ALA A 36 8.60 -13.42 -8.56
C ALA A 36 9.62 -12.65 -9.42
N PRO A 37 9.54 -12.70 -10.76
CA PRO A 37 10.30 -11.81 -11.63
C PRO A 37 10.09 -10.35 -11.20
N ALA A 38 11.20 -9.63 -11.04
CA ALA A 38 11.21 -8.25 -10.60
C ALA A 38 11.76 -7.33 -11.69
N MET A 39 11.10 -6.19 -11.90
CA MET A 39 11.56 -5.13 -12.79
C MET A 39 11.53 -3.79 -12.04
N VAL A 40 12.47 -2.91 -12.37
CA VAL A 40 12.58 -1.58 -11.76
C VAL A 40 12.34 -0.55 -12.84
N VAL A 41 11.49 0.42 -12.54
CA VAL A 41 11.23 1.61 -13.35
C VAL A 41 11.31 2.84 -12.43
N THR A 42 11.54 4.01 -12.99
CA THR A 42 11.46 5.29 -12.26
C THR A 42 10.21 6.05 -12.67
N HIS A 43 9.53 6.68 -11.72
CA HIS A 43 8.43 7.59 -12.04
C HIS A 43 8.97 8.99 -12.33
N GLU A 44 8.10 9.84 -12.90
CA GLU A 44 8.43 11.25 -13.08
C GLU A 44 8.75 11.91 -11.73
N PRO A 45 9.72 12.83 -11.70
CA PRO A 45 10.05 13.54 -10.47
C PRO A 45 8.85 14.34 -9.97
N ASP A 46 8.61 14.26 -8.67
CA ASP A 46 7.60 15.07 -7.97
C ASP A 46 8.31 15.96 -6.93
N GLU A 47 7.71 17.11 -6.62
CA GLU A 47 8.18 18.02 -5.56
C GLU A 47 7.86 17.48 -4.17
N GLY A 48 6.98 16.47 -4.08
CA GLY A 48 6.62 15.78 -2.85
C GLY A 48 7.72 14.88 -2.26
N PRO A 49 7.44 14.24 -1.10
CA PRO A 49 8.33 13.24 -0.52
C PRO A 49 8.58 12.10 -1.52
N ALA A 50 9.80 11.54 -1.50
CA ALA A 50 10.12 10.37 -2.32
C ALA A 50 9.16 9.22 -2.01
N ARG A 51 8.48 8.71 -3.05
CA ARG A 51 7.40 7.71 -2.90
C ARG A 51 7.65 6.50 -3.79
N ASN A 52 8.38 5.53 -3.26
CA ASN A 52 8.51 4.27 -3.97
C ASN A 52 7.20 3.46 -3.88
N ILE A 53 6.82 2.84 -4.98
CA ILE A 53 5.63 2.00 -5.09
C ILE A 53 6.05 0.62 -5.58
N MET A 54 5.57 -0.45 -4.95
CA MET A 54 5.72 -1.79 -5.52
C MET A 54 4.39 -2.25 -6.10
N ARG A 55 4.36 -2.40 -7.43
CA ARG A 55 3.20 -2.88 -8.16
C ARG A 55 3.29 -4.38 -8.42
N PHE A 56 2.26 -5.10 -8.01
CA PHE A 56 2.00 -6.48 -8.32
C PHE A 56 1.19 -6.53 -9.61
N ARG A 57 1.79 -7.04 -10.69
CA ARG A 57 1.08 -7.32 -11.93
C ARG A 57 0.59 -8.75 -11.92
N ILE A 58 -0.69 -8.91 -11.63
CA ILE A 58 -1.35 -10.20 -11.45
C ILE A 58 -2.08 -10.54 -12.75
N ARG A 59 -1.74 -11.68 -13.35
CA ARG A 59 -2.41 -12.14 -14.57
C ARG A 59 -2.93 -13.57 -14.38
N LEU A 60 -4.09 -13.81 -14.96
CA LEU A 60 -4.74 -15.10 -15.05
C LEU A 60 -5.25 -15.30 -16.48
N HIS A 61 -5.18 -16.52 -16.99
CA HIS A 61 -5.58 -16.82 -18.38
C HIS A 61 -7.08 -17.05 -18.55
N ARG A 62 -7.87 -16.93 -17.48
CA ARG A 62 -9.33 -17.01 -17.48
C ARG A 62 -9.90 -15.80 -16.74
N PRO A 63 -11.12 -15.35 -17.07
CA PRO A 63 -11.85 -14.40 -16.25
C PRO A 63 -11.93 -14.88 -14.79
N TYR A 64 -11.70 -13.97 -13.85
CA TYR A 64 -11.62 -14.29 -12.42
C TYR A 64 -12.03 -13.13 -11.51
N TRP A 65 -12.15 -11.92 -12.07
CA TRP A 65 -12.42 -10.72 -11.28
C TRP A 65 -13.92 -10.47 -11.10
N ASP A 66 -14.74 -10.64 -12.13
CA ASP A 66 -16.17 -10.36 -12.02
C ASP A 66 -16.80 -11.26 -10.93
N LYS A 67 -17.47 -10.63 -9.96
CA LYS A 67 -18.17 -11.30 -8.85
C LYS A 67 -19.46 -11.98 -9.34
N ASN A 68 -20.09 -11.42 -10.36
CA ASN A 68 -21.39 -11.85 -10.85
C ASN A 68 -21.30 -12.98 -11.89
N ASP A 69 -20.10 -13.24 -12.44
CA ASP A 69 -19.83 -14.41 -13.28
C ASP A 69 -19.55 -15.65 -12.41
N PRO A 70 -20.40 -16.70 -12.45
CA PRO A 70 -20.22 -17.90 -11.63
C PRO A 70 -18.88 -18.61 -11.86
N ALA A 71 -18.35 -18.60 -13.09
CA ALA A 71 -17.08 -19.26 -13.40
C ALA A 71 -15.89 -18.46 -12.84
N ALA A 72 -15.97 -17.13 -12.88
CA ALA A 72 -14.99 -16.25 -12.25
C ALA A 72 -15.04 -16.36 -10.72
N GLU A 73 -16.24 -16.45 -10.13
CA GLU A 73 -16.42 -16.64 -8.69
C GLU A 73 -15.88 -17.99 -8.19
N GLU A 74 -16.15 -19.09 -8.89
CA GLU A 74 -15.58 -20.39 -8.56
C GLU A 74 -14.04 -20.36 -8.61
N LEU A 75 -13.48 -19.72 -9.63
CA LEU A 75 -12.03 -19.60 -9.78
C LEU A 75 -11.40 -18.71 -8.71
N TRP A 76 -12.04 -17.59 -8.38
CA TRP A 76 -11.59 -16.69 -7.32
C TRP A 76 -11.63 -17.37 -5.96
N SER A 77 -12.81 -17.82 -5.53
CA SER A 77 -13.04 -18.42 -4.21
C SER A 77 -12.19 -19.67 -3.99
N GLY A 78 -11.94 -20.46 -5.04
CA GLY A 78 -11.12 -21.67 -4.96
C GLY A 78 -9.62 -21.43 -4.76
N MET A 79 -9.09 -20.23 -5.06
CA MET A 79 -7.63 -20.04 -5.10
C MET A 79 -7.12 -18.65 -4.73
N MET A 80 -7.78 -17.58 -5.17
CA MET A 80 -7.22 -16.23 -5.15
C MET A 80 -6.91 -15.72 -3.73
N PRO A 81 -7.81 -15.83 -2.73
CA PRO A 81 -7.50 -15.37 -1.37
C PRO A 81 -6.29 -16.07 -0.75
N THR A 82 -6.19 -17.39 -0.92
CA THR A 82 -5.05 -18.18 -0.41
C THR A 82 -3.76 -17.83 -1.14
N TRP A 83 -3.83 -17.64 -2.46
CA TRP A 83 -2.67 -17.24 -3.25
C TRP A 83 -2.18 -15.83 -2.87
N LEU A 84 -3.08 -14.85 -2.75
CA LEU A 84 -2.76 -13.48 -2.34
C LEU A 84 -2.12 -13.46 -0.96
N ARG A 85 -2.72 -14.15 0.03
CA ARG A 85 -2.16 -14.25 1.39
C ARG A 85 -0.73 -14.75 1.39
N ASN A 86 -0.46 -15.81 0.62
CA ASN A 86 0.88 -16.37 0.50
C ASN A 86 1.86 -15.41 -0.19
N MET A 87 1.43 -14.67 -1.21
CA MET A 87 2.28 -13.69 -1.89
C MET A 87 2.56 -12.48 -1.01
N PHE A 88 1.55 -11.96 -0.30
CA PHE A 88 1.71 -10.82 0.61
C PHE A 88 2.65 -11.17 1.75
N TYR A 89 2.52 -12.37 2.33
CA TYR A 89 3.46 -12.84 3.35
C TYR A 89 4.89 -12.91 2.82
N LYS A 90 5.09 -13.55 1.64
CA LYS A 90 6.43 -13.67 1.05
C LYS A 90 7.05 -12.31 0.76
N VAL A 91 6.31 -11.42 0.10
CA VAL A 91 6.80 -10.08 -0.25
C VAL A 91 7.10 -9.26 1.00
N SER A 92 6.20 -9.23 1.99
CA SER A 92 6.43 -8.50 3.25
C SER A 92 7.66 -9.05 3.98
N SER A 93 7.82 -10.37 4.02
CA SER A 93 9.01 -11.00 4.61
C SER A 93 10.29 -10.59 3.87
N THR A 94 10.25 -10.54 2.53
CA THR A 94 11.38 -10.07 1.71
C THR A 94 11.71 -8.60 1.96
N ILE A 95 10.70 -7.73 2.05
CA ILE A 95 10.86 -6.30 2.35
C ILE A 95 11.58 -6.13 3.71
N VAL A 96 11.05 -6.74 4.76
CA VAL A 96 11.61 -6.65 6.12
C VAL A 96 13.03 -7.22 6.17
N ALA A 97 13.28 -8.35 5.48
CA ALA A 97 14.60 -8.95 5.41
C ALA A 97 15.61 -8.05 4.67
N ALA A 98 15.21 -7.44 3.54
CA ALA A 98 16.05 -6.52 2.78
C ALA A 98 16.39 -5.28 3.62
N ALA A 99 15.39 -4.64 4.25
CA ALA A 99 15.59 -3.50 5.13
C ALA A 99 16.53 -3.82 6.31
N LYS A 100 16.42 -5.03 6.89
CA LYS A 100 17.32 -5.50 7.93
C LYS A 100 18.76 -5.67 7.44
N MET A 101 18.98 -6.09 6.19
CA MET A 101 20.31 -6.20 5.62
C MET A 101 20.92 -4.82 5.32
N SER A 102 20.15 -3.90 4.71
CA SER A 102 20.60 -2.52 4.48
C SER A 102 21.05 -1.85 5.78
N ARG A 103 20.24 -1.97 6.85
CA ARG A 103 20.61 -1.44 8.18
C ARG A 103 21.89 -2.05 8.75
N ARG A 104 22.17 -3.34 8.48
CA ARG A 104 23.42 -3.99 8.92
C ARG A 104 24.63 -3.52 8.13
N GLN A 105 24.44 -3.11 6.88
CA GLN A 105 25.48 -2.61 5.99
C GLN A 105 25.70 -1.10 6.14
N GLY A 106 24.80 -0.40 6.81
CA GLY A 106 24.83 1.05 6.95
C GLY A 106 24.23 1.78 5.75
N ASP A 107 23.55 1.05 4.86
CA ASP A 107 22.94 1.59 3.66
C ASP A 107 21.54 2.17 3.94
N PRO A 108 21.09 3.17 3.16
CA PRO A 108 19.71 3.63 3.21
C PRO A 108 18.72 2.49 3.00
N VAL A 109 17.64 2.49 3.79
CA VAL A 109 16.56 1.52 3.65
C VAL A 109 15.66 1.96 2.50
N LEU A 110 15.40 1.06 1.56
CA LEU A 110 14.41 1.27 0.52
C LEU A 110 13.01 1.04 1.10
N GLU A 111 12.27 2.13 1.30
CA GLU A 111 10.90 2.11 1.81
C GLU A 111 9.90 2.18 0.66
N TYR A 112 8.83 1.39 0.74
CA TYR A 112 7.70 1.45 -0.20
C TYR A 112 6.54 2.12 0.51
N ALA A 113 6.07 3.25 -0.02
CA ALA A 113 4.93 3.97 0.54
C ALA A 113 3.62 3.25 0.25
N TRP A 114 3.49 2.65 -0.95
CA TRP A 114 2.29 1.97 -1.42
C TRP A 114 2.63 0.64 -2.08
N ILE A 115 1.70 -0.30 -1.96
CA ILE A 115 1.63 -1.48 -2.82
C ILE A 115 0.45 -1.32 -3.75
N GLU A 116 0.66 -1.56 -5.04
CA GLU A 116 -0.41 -1.53 -6.04
C GLU A 116 -0.68 -2.93 -6.56
N LEU A 117 -1.95 -3.32 -6.63
CA LEU A 117 -2.40 -4.63 -7.07
C LEU A 117 -3.14 -4.45 -8.40
N GLU A 118 -2.44 -4.72 -9.51
CA GLU A 118 -2.96 -4.63 -10.87
C GLU A 118 -3.52 -6.01 -11.27
N PHE A 119 -4.84 -6.15 -11.25
CA PHE A 119 -5.56 -7.37 -11.63
C PHE A 119 -5.84 -7.42 -13.13
N GLY A 120 -4.78 -7.24 -13.91
CA GLY A 120 -4.88 -7.01 -15.35
C GLY A 120 -5.72 -5.77 -15.67
N ASP A 121 -6.66 -5.92 -16.59
CA ASP A 121 -7.48 -4.78 -17.06
C ASP A 121 -8.78 -4.65 -16.25
N ASN A 122 -8.91 -5.43 -15.16
CA ASN A 122 -10.14 -5.51 -14.36
C ASN A 122 -10.19 -4.47 -13.24
N ALA A 123 -9.07 -4.27 -12.53
CA ALA A 123 -8.99 -3.36 -11.39
C ALA A 123 -7.54 -3.05 -11.03
N LEU A 124 -7.34 -1.86 -10.47
CA LEU A 124 -6.13 -1.45 -9.76
C LEU A 124 -6.51 -1.08 -8.33
N VAL A 125 -5.84 -1.67 -7.35
CA VAL A 125 -6.03 -1.33 -5.93
C VAL A 125 -4.72 -0.94 -5.30
N ALA A 126 -4.63 0.27 -4.76
CA ALA A 126 -3.44 0.80 -4.08
C ALA A 126 -3.65 0.75 -2.57
N VAL A 127 -2.74 0.09 -1.85
CA VAL A 127 -2.80 -0.09 -0.40
C VAL A 127 -1.60 0.59 0.25
N LYS A 128 -1.86 1.47 1.22
CA LYS A 128 -0.80 2.09 2.02
C LYS A 128 -0.11 0.99 2.83
N THR A 129 1.21 0.98 2.81
CA THR A 129 2.01 0.06 3.61
C THR A 129 2.08 0.48 5.08
N ALA A 130 2.38 -0.47 5.96
CA ALA A 130 2.83 -0.16 7.30
C ALA A 130 4.19 0.58 7.31
N ASP A 131 4.62 1.08 8.48
CA ASP A 131 5.87 1.83 8.63
C ASP A 131 7.12 1.08 8.16
N ASP A 132 7.14 -0.25 8.28
CA ASP A 132 8.23 -1.11 7.80
C ASP A 132 8.08 -1.53 6.34
N SER A 133 7.18 -0.88 5.60
CA SER A 133 6.78 -1.18 4.22
C SER A 133 6.10 -2.53 4.02
N SER A 134 5.76 -3.27 5.09
CA SER A 134 5.00 -4.51 4.97
C SER A 134 3.55 -4.25 4.53
N ILE A 135 2.97 -5.28 3.91
CA ILE A 135 1.57 -5.27 3.49
C ILE A 135 0.69 -5.57 4.72
N PRO A 136 -0.33 -4.74 5.02
CA PRO A 136 -1.26 -5.02 6.11
C PRO A 136 -1.91 -6.40 6.01
N GLU A 137 -2.14 -7.07 7.15
CA GLU A 137 -2.68 -8.44 7.18
C GLU A 137 -4.12 -8.52 6.63
N GLU A 138 -4.86 -7.43 6.75
CA GLU A 138 -6.23 -7.24 6.30
C GLU A 138 -6.34 -7.05 4.78
N ALA A 139 -5.23 -6.83 4.07
CA ALA A 139 -5.24 -6.45 2.66
C ALA A 139 -5.97 -7.44 1.75
N VAL A 140 -5.95 -8.74 2.06
CA VAL A 140 -6.71 -9.74 1.30
C VAL A 140 -8.22 -9.49 1.44
N GLY A 141 -8.69 -9.21 2.65
CA GLY A 141 -10.10 -8.91 2.91
C GLY A 141 -10.54 -7.62 2.22
N TRP A 142 -9.65 -6.63 2.09
CA TRP A 142 -9.93 -5.44 1.29
C TRP A 142 -10.06 -5.76 -0.20
N MET A 143 -9.25 -6.67 -0.77
CA MET A 143 -9.42 -7.09 -2.17
C MET A 143 -10.76 -7.78 -2.40
N GLU A 144 -11.16 -8.65 -1.47
CA GLU A 144 -12.48 -9.29 -1.52
C GLU A 144 -13.59 -8.24 -1.44
N ARG A 145 -13.46 -7.28 -0.53
CA ARG A 145 -14.45 -6.20 -0.37
C ARG A 145 -14.53 -5.28 -1.60
N VAL A 146 -13.40 -4.92 -2.21
CA VAL A 146 -13.38 -4.15 -3.47
C VAL A 146 -14.10 -4.93 -4.56
N ARG A 147 -13.82 -6.22 -4.70
CA ARG A 147 -14.45 -7.08 -5.70
C ARG A 147 -15.96 -7.18 -5.49
N ASP A 148 -16.41 -7.32 -4.24
CA ASP A 148 -17.84 -7.32 -3.89
C ASP A 148 -18.51 -6.00 -4.27
N LEU A 149 -17.92 -4.86 -3.87
CA LEU A 149 -18.46 -3.53 -4.15
C LEU A 149 -18.49 -3.20 -5.65
N MET A 150 -17.50 -3.66 -6.42
CA MET A 150 -17.52 -3.55 -7.88
C MET A 150 -18.64 -4.40 -8.49
N GLY A 151 -18.85 -5.63 -8.00
CA GLY A 151 -19.95 -6.48 -8.45
C GLY A 151 -21.34 -5.91 -8.12
N GLU A 152 -21.45 -5.17 -7.02
CA GLU A 152 -22.66 -4.47 -6.59
C GLU A 152 -22.88 -3.13 -7.35
N GLY A 153 -21.89 -2.66 -8.12
CA GLY A 153 -21.95 -1.36 -8.79
C GLY A 153 -21.83 -0.17 -7.83
N ALA A 154 -21.25 -0.36 -6.64
CA ALA A 154 -21.23 0.65 -5.58
C ALA A 154 -20.42 1.91 -5.92
N PHE A 155 -19.50 1.83 -6.89
CA PHE A 155 -18.65 2.95 -7.31
C PHE A 155 -19.26 3.82 -8.43
N GLY A 156 -20.46 3.47 -8.90
CA GLY A 156 -21.16 4.14 -10.00
C GLY A 156 -21.08 3.39 -11.31
N ASP A 157 -21.51 4.04 -12.40
CA ASP A 157 -21.64 3.42 -13.73
C ASP A 157 -20.30 3.13 -14.40
N GLU A 158 -19.26 3.91 -14.08
CA GLU A 158 -17.90 3.72 -14.60
C GLU A 158 -17.02 3.02 -13.56
N PRO A 159 -16.22 2.01 -13.95
CA PRO A 159 -15.30 1.37 -13.04
C PRO A 159 -14.18 2.36 -12.62
N PRO A 160 -13.72 2.30 -11.37
CA PRO A 160 -12.61 3.13 -10.92
C PRO A 160 -11.33 2.80 -11.69
N ALA A 161 -10.56 3.82 -12.03
CA ALA A 161 -9.20 3.67 -12.52
C ALA A 161 -8.26 3.15 -11.41
N CYS A 162 -8.54 3.51 -10.15
CA CYS A 162 -7.84 2.98 -8.98
C CYS A 162 -8.72 3.08 -7.73
N VAL A 163 -8.73 2.04 -6.90
CA VAL A 163 -9.24 2.12 -5.53
C VAL A 163 -8.06 2.27 -4.59
N ARG A 164 -7.97 3.40 -3.88
CA ARG A 164 -6.86 3.71 -2.98
C ARG A 164 -7.29 3.56 -1.52
N ILE A 165 -6.50 2.83 -0.74
CA ILE A 165 -6.82 2.41 0.62
C ILE A 165 -5.67 2.81 1.57
N PRO A 166 -5.86 3.81 2.45
CA PRO A 166 -6.98 4.78 2.46
C PRO A 166 -6.88 5.80 1.32
N SER A 167 -7.88 6.69 1.21
CA SER A 167 -7.77 7.86 0.34
C SER A 167 -6.56 8.74 0.73
N LEU A 168 -6.00 9.48 -0.23
CA LEU A 168 -4.92 10.44 0.08
C LEU A 168 -5.41 11.53 1.05
N ALA A 169 -6.61 12.08 0.83
CA ALA A 169 -7.18 13.12 1.67
C ALA A 169 -7.41 12.66 3.13
N SER A 170 -7.90 11.42 3.33
CA SER A 170 -8.04 10.85 4.67
C SER A 170 -6.68 10.63 5.32
N LEU A 171 -5.70 10.11 4.57
CA LEU A 171 -4.34 9.92 5.09
C LEU A 171 -3.69 11.24 5.50
N GLU A 172 -3.87 12.30 4.73
CA GLU A 172 -3.38 13.64 5.06
C GLU A 172 -4.05 14.20 6.33
N ARG A 173 -5.37 14.02 6.47
CA ARG A 173 -6.09 14.39 7.71
C ARG A 173 -5.57 13.62 8.92
N GLN A 174 -5.31 12.32 8.78
CA GLN A 174 -4.74 11.50 9.85
C GLN A 174 -3.33 11.95 10.24
N ARG A 175 -2.47 12.26 9.24
CA ARG A 175 -1.13 12.82 9.47
C ARG A 175 -1.18 14.14 10.22
N ALA A 176 -2.07 15.05 9.80
CA ALA A 176 -2.22 16.36 10.43
C ALA A 176 -2.73 16.24 11.88
N ALA A 177 -3.68 15.34 12.13
CA ALA A 177 -4.16 15.05 13.49
C ALA A 177 -3.02 14.51 14.39
N ALA A 178 -2.26 13.53 13.90
CA ALA A 178 -1.14 12.96 14.65
C ALA A 178 -0.02 13.99 14.92
N ALA A 179 0.25 14.90 13.98
CA ALA A 179 1.19 16.00 14.19
C ALA A 179 0.71 16.97 15.27
N ALA A 180 -0.58 17.35 15.25
CA ALA A 180 -1.16 18.25 16.25
C ALA A 180 -1.16 17.62 17.65
N GLU A 181 -1.41 16.32 17.77
CA GLU A 181 -1.31 15.58 19.05
C GLU A 181 0.12 15.58 19.59
N LEU A 182 1.12 15.35 18.73
CA LEU A 182 2.53 15.39 19.11
C LEU A 182 2.94 16.78 19.60
N GLU A 183 2.51 17.83 18.90
CA GLU A 183 2.76 19.23 19.28
C GLU A 183 2.10 19.57 20.62
N ALA A 184 0.83 19.21 20.81
CA ALA A 184 0.13 19.43 22.07
C ALA A 184 0.79 18.67 23.24
N ALA A 185 1.26 17.45 23.01
CA ALA A 185 1.99 16.68 24.02
C ALA A 185 3.36 17.29 24.35
N ALA A 186 4.05 17.87 23.37
CA ALA A 186 5.30 18.58 23.59
C ALA A 186 5.09 19.88 24.39
N ALA A 187 4.06 20.66 24.06
CA ALA A 187 3.70 21.87 24.81
C ALA A 187 3.32 21.55 26.26
N ALA A 188 2.50 20.53 26.50
CA ALA A 188 2.13 20.11 27.86
C ALA A 188 3.34 19.64 28.69
N LYS A 189 4.34 19.01 28.06
CA LYS A 189 5.60 18.65 28.73
C LYS A 189 6.45 19.88 29.06
N ALA A 190 6.49 20.88 28.17
CA ALA A 190 7.21 22.12 28.42
C ALA A 190 6.60 22.90 29.59
N ASP A 191 5.27 23.05 29.62
CA ASP A 191 4.55 23.71 30.73
C ASP A 191 4.78 22.97 32.06
N ALA A 192 4.78 21.63 32.05
CA ALA A 192 5.06 20.83 33.25
C ALA A 192 6.51 20.92 33.74
N ALA A 193 7.47 21.19 32.83
CA ALA A 193 8.88 21.37 33.17
C ALA A 193 9.18 22.77 33.74
N GLU A 194 8.39 23.79 33.41
CA GLU A 194 8.49 25.13 34.02
C GLU A 194 8.05 25.14 35.50
N ASP A 195 7.24 24.16 35.94
CA ASP A 195 6.77 24.01 37.33
C ASP A 195 7.64 23.07 38.22
N GLY A 196 8.73 22.48 37.70
CA GLY A 196 9.62 21.63 38.51
C GLY A 196 10.85 21.07 37.79
N ASP A 197 12.03 21.53 38.24
CA ASP A 197 13.42 21.10 37.95
C ASP A 197 13.81 20.91 36.46
N ALA A 198 14.69 21.79 36.01
CA ALA A 198 15.14 21.91 34.63
C ALA A 198 16.23 20.88 34.32
N GLU A 199 15.86 19.69 33.85
CA GLU A 199 16.79 18.86 33.07
C GLU A 199 16.10 18.08 31.95
N ALA A 200 16.71 18.18 30.76
CA ALA A 200 16.42 17.50 29.49
C ALA A 200 15.31 18.09 28.58
N VAL A 201 15.61 19.25 27.97
CA VAL A 201 15.10 19.56 26.62
C VAL A 201 15.82 18.66 25.62
N ASP A 202 15.34 17.42 25.48
CA ASP A 202 15.76 16.56 24.37
C ASP A 202 15.24 17.17 23.07
N ALA A 203 16.13 17.36 22.10
CA ALA A 203 15.81 17.97 20.83
C ALA A 203 14.74 17.13 20.15
N VAL A 204 13.52 17.67 20.04
CA VAL A 204 12.45 17.07 19.25
C VAL A 204 12.93 17.10 17.80
N SER A 205 13.60 16.03 17.37
CA SER A 205 13.79 15.77 15.96
C SER A 205 12.40 15.76 15.33
N VAL A 206 12.23 16.47 14.22
CA VAL A 206 11.02 16.43 13.38
C VAL A 206 10.92 15.03 12.76
N ALA A 207 10.68 14.02 13.59
CA ALA A 207 10.31 12.70 13.15
C ALA A 207 8.86 12.81 12.65
N GLU A 208 8.58 12.29 11.45
CA GLU A 208 7.19 12.17 11.01
C GLU A 208 6.37 11.47 12.10
N PRO A 209 5.17 11.97 12.43
CA PRO A 209 4.35 11.34 13.45
C PRO A 209 4.07 9.90 13.01
N ARG A 210 4.41 8.94 13.88
CA ARG A 210 4.01 7.54 13.70
C ARG A 210 2.63 7.37 14.30
N PHE A 211 1.69 6.93 13.49
CA PHE A 211 0.31 6.68 13.91
C PHE A 211 -0.19 5.40 13.24
N ALA A 212 -1.16 4.74 13.88
CA ALA A 212 -1.87 3.63 13.26
C ALA A 212 -2.77 4.20 12.15
N VAL A 213 -2.51 3.81 10.90
CA VAL A 213 -3.30 4.24 9.76
C VAL A 213 -4.70 3.64 9.83
N ASP A 214 -5.72 4.49 9.70
CA ASP A 214 -7.10 4.09 9.49
C ASP A 214 -7.34 3.91 7.98
N TYR A 215 -7.76 2.70 7.60
CA TYR A 215 -7.99 2.26 6.21
C TYR A 215 -9.47 2.29 5.81
N THR A 216 -10.37 2.83 6.63
CA THR A 216 -11.83 2.76 6.41
C THR A 216 -12.33 3.64 5.27
N VAL A 217 -11.72 4.81 5.07
CA VAL A 217 -12.08 5.76 4.01
C VAL A 217 -11.20 5.53 2.78
N TRP A 218 -11.81 5.09 1.68
CA TRP A 218 -11.14 4.77 0.43
C TRP A 218 -11.25 5.93 -0.56
N GLY A 219 -10.23 6.10 -1.41
CA GLY A 219 -10.28 7.01 -2.55
C GLY A 219 -10.68 6.24 -3.81
N ILE A 220 -11.77 6.65 -4.44
CA ILE A 220 -12.23 6.08 -5.72
C ILE A 220 -11.78 7.04 -6.82
N GLU A 221 -10.71 6.68 -7.52
CA GLU A 221 -10.09 7.49 -8.57
C GLU A 221 -10.69 7.12 -9.92
N ALA A 222 -11.14 8.13 -10.67
CA ALA A 222 -11.65 8.02 -12.03
C ALA A 222 -10.52 8.23 -13.06
N ALA A 223 -10.78 7.81 -14.30
CA ALA A 223 -9.79 7.90 -15.38
C ALA A 223 -9.45 9.35 -15.78
N ASP A 224 -10.33 10.31 -15.47
CA ASP A 224 -10.13 11.74 -15.69
C ASP A 224 -9.25 12.42 -14.61
N GLY A 225 -8.80 11.65 -13.62
CA GLY A 225 -8.01 12.14 -12.49
C GLY A 225 -8.84 12.64 -11.31
N GLY A 226 -10.17 12.62 -11.40
CA GLY A 226 -11.06 12.91 -10.27
C GLY A 226 -10.96 11.83 -9.20
N ALA A 227 -11.05 12.21 -7.93
CA ALA A 227 -11.10 11.26 -6.81
C ALA A 227 -12.23 11.64 -5.84
N ARG A 228 -12.97 10.64 -5.37
CA ARG A 228 -14.01 10.81 -4.34
C ARG A 228 -13.75 9.91 -3.16
N GLU A 229 -14.09 10.36 -1.97
CA GLU A 229 -13.96 9.55 -0.76
C GLU A 229 -15.16 8.63 -0.58
N PHE A 230 -14.90 7.38 -0.18
CA PHE A 230 -15.89 6.32 -0.03
C PHE A 230 -15.67 5.61 1.30
N ASP A 231 -16.71 5.52 2.12
CA ASP A 231 -16.70 4.74 3.35
C ASP A 231 -16.91 3.26 3.02
N SER A 232 -15.86 2.45 3.21
CA SER A 232 -15.88 1.02 2.89
C SER A 232 -16.76 0.18 3.82
N GLY A 233 -16.98 0.66 5.05
CA GLY A 233 -17.86 0.04 6.03
C GLY A 233 -19.32 0.32 5.74
N ALA A 234 -19.65 1.58 5.44
CA ALA A 234 -21.01 2.00 5.09
C ALA A 234 -21.40 1.71 3.63
N ALA A 235 -20.43 1.39 2.77
CA ALA A 235 -20.61 1.21 1.33
C ALA A 235 -21.21 2.44 0.63
N ALA A 236 -20.74 3.63 1.00
CA ALA A 236 -21.30 4.89 0.49
C ALA A 236 -20.23 5.96 0.26
N PHE A 237 -20.45 6.83 -0.72
CA PHE A 237 -19.63 8.03 -0.91
C PHE A 237 -19.82 9.02 0.22
N LEU A 238 -18.72 9.66 0.64
CA LEU A 238 -18.73 10.77 1.57
C LEU A 238 -19.13 12.06 0.84
N SER A 239 -19.90 12.91 1.52
CA SER A 239 -20.40 14.20 1.03
C SER A 239 -19.38 15.32 1.15
#